data_AF-A0A9E3NWT2-F1
#
_entry.id   AF-A0A9E3NWT2-F1
#
_cell.length_a   1.000
_cell.length_b   1.000
_cell.length_c   1.000
_cell.angle_alpha   90.00
_cell.angle_beta   90.00
_cell.angle_gamma   90.00
#
_symmetry.space_group_name_H-M   'P 1'
#
loop_
_entity.id
_entity.type
_entity.pdbx_description
1 polymer ?
#
loop_
_entity_poly.entity_id
_entity_poly.type
_entity_poly.pdbx_seq_one_letter_code
_entity_poly.pdbx_strand_id
1 'polypeptide(L)'
;MPLSALTPIVDRKLWTFDRPVRFSGVRQRARTTVVRLDDGSLLVHSPAPPVDELAEQLRALGPVRWLVVPNCWHHLGTPAPATRFPDAQVVGPASALRRNKALRIAVDINDLFWAQT
;
A
#
# COMPACT_ATOMS: atom_id res chain seq x y z
N MET A 1 20.50 3.12 -9.49
CA MET A 1 20.53 2.36 -8.22
C MET A 1 19.29 1.49 -8.16
N PRO A 2 19.39 0.19 -7.83
CA PRO A 2 18.19 -0.61 -7.67
C PRO A 2 17.47 -0.14 -6.41
N LEU A 3 16.29 0.44 -6.58
CA LEU A 3 15.40 0.80 -5.50
C LEU A 3 14.65 -0.47 -5.09
N SER A 4 15.26 -1.28 -4.23
CA SER A 4 14.69 -2.54 -3.75
C SER A 4 14.54 -2.61 -2.23
N ALA A 5 15.05 -1.64 -1.47
CA ALA A 5 15.04 -1.66 -0.01
C ALA A 5 14.07 -0.65 0.62
N LEU A 6 13.39 -1.05 1.69
CA LEU A 6 12.68 -0.17 2.61
C LEU A 6 13.69 0.73 3.33
N THR A 7 13.52 2.04 3.21
CA THR A 7 14.36 3.03 3.90
C THR A 7 13.67 3.47 5.20
N PRO A 8 14.29 3.29 6.38
CA PRO A 8 13.71 3.77 7.63
C PRO A 8 13.68 5.30 7.66
N ILE A 9 12.55 5.86 8.09
CA ILE A 9 12.35 7.29 8.36
C ILE A 9 12.27 7.52 9.87
N VAL A 10 11.54 6.64 10.57
CA VAL A 10 11.51 6.57 12.03
C VAL A 10 11.88 5.15 12.40
N ASP A 11 12.91 5.01 13.22
CA ASP A 11 13.44 3.70 13.58
C ASP A 11 12.33 2.77 14.09
N ARG A 12 12.31 1.56 13.55
CA ARG A 12 11.36 0.49 13.86
C ARG A 12 9.86 0.83 13.73
N LYS A 13 9.48 1.99 13.18
CA LYS A 13 8.08 2.45 13.10
C LYS A 13 7.63 2.86 11.70
N LEU A 14 8.50 3.51 10.93
CA LEU A 14 8.11 4.11 9.66
C LEU A 14 9.19 3.89 8.60
N TRP A 15 8.80 3.36 7.45
CA TRP A 15 9.68 3.14 6.30
C TRP A 15 9.07 3.68 5.02
N THR A 16 9.91 3.97 4.04
CA THR A 16 9.48 4.38 2.71
C THR A 16 10.17 3.55 1.62
N PHE A 17 9.47 3.38 0.51
CA PHE A 17 9.97 2.74 -0.70
C PHE A 17 9.61 3.62 -1.89
N ASP A 18 10.63 4.22 -2.49
CA ASP A 18 10.47 5.04 -3.70
C ASP A 18 10.68 4.18 -4.93
N ARG A 19 9.86 4.39 -5.96
CA ARG A 19 9.99 3.71 -7.25
C ARG A 19 9.70 4.65 -8.41
N PRO A 20 10.39 4.48 -9.56
CA PRO A 20 10.01 5.19 -10.77
C PRO A 20 8.66 4.67 -11.27
N VAL A 21 7.79 5.58 -11.71
CA VAL A 21 6.55 5.25 -12.40
C VAL A 21 6.44 6.09 -13.67
N ARG A 22 5.77 5.56 -14.69
CA ARG A 22 5.39 6.35 -15.86
C ARG A 22 3.90 6.59 -15.81
N PHE A 23 3.51 7.86 -15.84
CA PHE A 23 2.10 8.25 -15.87
C PHE A 23 1.93 9.36 -16.89
N SER A 24 1.00 9.15 -17.84
CA SER A 24 0.72 10.09 -18.92
C SER A 24 1.96 10.54 -19.72
N GLY A 25 2.86 9.61 -20.02
CA GLY A 25 4.11 9.90 -20.76
C GLY A 25 5.23 10.56 -19.93
N VAL A 26 4.95 10.98 -18.69
CA VAL A 26 5.94 11.62 -17.81
C VAL A 26 6.55 10.59 -16.85
N ARG A 27 7.88 10.63 -16.69
CA ARG A 27 8.56 9.87 -15.64
C ARG A 27 8.36 10.59 -14.30
N GLN A 28 7.70 9.92 -13.38
CA GLN A 28 7.46 10.39 -12.02
C GLN A 28 8.06 9.43 -10.99
N ARG A 29 8.00 9.81 -9.72
CA ARG A 29 8.37 8.97 -8.57
C ARG A 29 7.12 8.71 -7.72
N ALA A 30 6.84 7.44 -7.47
CA ALA A 30 5.80 7.05 -6.50
C ALA A 30 6.48 6.56 -5.22
N ARG A 31 5.86 6.87 -4.08
CA ARG A 31 6.30 6.43 -2.76
C ARG A 31 5.27 5.48 -2.16
N THR A 32 5.75 4.36 -1.65
CA THR A 32 5.03 3.52 -0.71
C THR A 32 5.52 3.86 0.70
N THR A 33 4.61 3.99 1.66
CA THR A 33 4.95 4.21 3.07
C THR A 33 4.48 3.01 3.87
N VAL A 34 5.33 2.47 4.73
CA VAL A 34 5.03 1.36 5.62
C VAL A 34 5.04 1.89 7.05
N VAL A 35 3.94 1.69 7.77
CA VAL A 35 3.77 2.07 9.16
C VAL A 35 3.59 0.80 9.97
N ARG A 36 4.38 0.63 11.04
CA ARG A 36 4.12 -0.39 12.06
C ARG A 36 3.14 0.18 13.09
N LEU A 37 2.05 -0.54 13.32
CA LEU A 37 1.03 -0.22 14.30
C LEU A 37 1.42 -0.75 15.68
N ASP A 38 0.70 -0.32 16.72
CA ASP A 38 0.99 -0.70 18.12
C ASP A 38 0.80 -2.21 18.37
N ASP A 39 -0.06 -2.88 17.61
CA ASP A 39 -0.25 -4.34 17.62
C ASP A 39 0.85 -5.11 16.87
N GLY A 40 1.86 -4.40 16.33
CA GLY A 40 2.97 -4.97 15.56
C GLY A 40 2.63 -5.27 14.10
N SER A 41 1.37 -5.11 13.67
CA SER A 41 0.98 -5.25 12.28
C SER A 41 1.40 -4.05 11.42
N LEU A 42 1.35 -4.22 10.10
CA LEU A 42 1.76 -3.20 9.15
C LEU A 42 0.58 -2.64 8.36
N LEU A 43 0.62 -1.32 8.21
CA LEU A 43 -0.14 -0.57 7.22
C LEU A 43 0.78 -0.16 6.08
N VAL A 44 0.40 -0.50 4.85
CA VAL A 44 1.14 -0.14 3.63
C VAL A 44 0.30 0.85 2.83
N HIS A 45 0.74 2.10 2.81
CA HIS A 45 0.10 3.19 2.09
C HIS A 45 0.66 3.36 0.68
N SER A 46 -0.23 3.56 -0.30
CA SER A 46 0.08 3.57 -1.73
C SER A 46 0.86 2.32 -2.21
N PRO A 47 0.33 1.10 -1.98
CA PRO A 47 1.02 -0.15 -2.27
C PRO A 47 1.66 -0.21 -3.66
N ALA A 48 2.85 -0.79 -3.72
CA ALA A 48 3.53 -1.09 -4.97
C ALA A 48 3.35 -2.58 -5.29
N PRO A 49 3.30 -2.99 -6.57
CA PRO A 49 3.48 -4.40 -6.91
C PRO A 49 4.75 -4.92 -6.21
N PRO A 50 4.64 -5.94 -5.34
CA PRO A 50 5.81 -6.41 -4.63
C PRO A 50 6.68 -7.18 -5.62
N VAL A 51 7.97 -6.87 -5.62
CA VAL A 51 9.00 -7.85 -5.96
C VAL A 51 9.19 -8.76 -4.74
N ASP A 52 9.68 -9.97 -4.93
CA ASP A 52 9.79 -10.95 -3.84
C ASP A 52 10.60 -10.41 -2.65
N GLU A 53 11.64 -9.63 -2.92
CA GLU A 53 12.47 -9.00 -1.89
C GLU A 53 11.71 -7.97 -1.05
N LEU A 54 10.80 -7.20 -1.66
CA LEU A 54 9.96 -6.25 -0.92
C LEU A 54 8.94 -7.00 -0.07
N ALA A 55 8.39 -8.11 -0.58
CA ALA A 55 7.46 -8.92 0.19
C ALA A 55 8.14 -9.56 1.40
N GLU A 56 9.36 -10.07 1.26
CA GLU A 56 10.16 -10.61 2.34
C GLU A 56 10.52 -9.56 3.39
N GLN A 57 10.94 -8.37 2.97
CA GLN A 57 11.18 -7.24 3.88
C GLN A 57 9.94 -6.89 4.68
N LEU A 58 8.76 -6.82 4.04
CA LEU A 58 7.50 -6.58 4.74
C LEU A 58 7.21 -7.69 5.77
N ARG A 59 7.34 -8.97 5.40
CA ARG A 59 7.12 -10.09 6.34
C ARG A 59 8.07 -10.06 7.54
N ALA A 60 9.33 -9.67 7.32
CA ALA A 60 10.31 -9.53 8.39
C ALA A 60 9.97 -8.38 9.36
N LEU A 61 9.23 -7.36 8.90
CA LEU A 61 8.79 -6.26 9.75
C LEU A 61 7.52 -6.58 10.55
N GLY A 62 6.64 -7.44 10.07
CA GLY A 62 5.39 -7.83 10.73
C GLY A 62 4.29 -8.27 9.76
N PRO A 63 3.12 -8.71 10.26
CA PRO A 63 2.00 -9.10 9.39
C PRO A 63 1.43 -7.86 8.68
N VAL A 64 1.33 -7.92 7.35
CA VAL A 64 0.67 -6.87 6.56
C VAL A 64 -0.83 -6.99 6.77
N ARG A 65 -1.42 -6.02 7.46
CA ARG A 65 -2.85 -6.02 7.80
C ARG A 65 -3.67 -5.07 6.94
N TRP A 66 -3.07 -3.97 6.51
CA TRP A 66 -3.77 -2.91 5.79
C TRP A 66 -3.03 -2.51 4.52
N LEU A 67 -3.74 -2.51 3.39
CA LEU A 67 -3.27 -1.98 2.11
C LEU A 67 -4.11 -0.74 1.77
N VAL A 68 -3.54 0.45 1.90
CA VAL A 68 -4.28 1.70 1.78
C VAL A 68 -4.08 2.32 0.39
N VAL A 69 -5.14 2.33 -0.42
CA VAL A 69 -5.24 3.07 -1.68
C VAL A 69 -5.64 4.52 -1.37
N PRO A 70 -4.74 5.50 -1.53
CA PRO A 70 -5.00 6.86 -1.06
C PRO A 70 -6.04 7.62 -1.88
N ASN A 71 -6.18 7.28 -3.16
CA ASN A 71 -7.09 7.94 -4.10
C ASN A 71 -7.33 7.05 -5.33
N CYS A 72 -8.17 7.51 -6.26
CA CYS A 72 -8.51 6.79 -7.50
C CYS A 72 -7.43 6.82 -8.60
N TRP A 73 -6.22 7.30 -8.31
CA TRP A 73 -5.08 7.32 -9.23
C TRP A 73 -3.94 6.39 -8.78
N HIS A 74 -3.94 5.94 -7.51
CA HIS A 74 -2.88 5.13 -6.90
C HIS A 74 -3.26 3.66 -6.71
N HIS A 75 -4.22 3.17 -7.50
CA HIS A 75 -4.83 1.84 -7.34
C HIS A 75 -4.19 0.74 -8.19
N LEU A 76 -3.38 1.08 -9.19
CA LEU A 76 -2.81 0.12 -10.15
C LEU A 76 -1.89 -0.90 -9.48
N GLY A 77 -1.18 -0.47 -8.44
CA GLY A 77 -0.18 -1.28 -7.75
C GLY A 77 -0.73 -2.27 -6.73
N THR A 78 -1.98 -2.09 -6.28
CA THR A 78 -2.54 -2.76 -5.10
C THR A 78 -3.04 -4.20 -5.30
N PRO A 79 -3.53 -4.63 -6.48
CA PRO A 79 -3.98 -6.01 -6.65
C PRO A 79 -2.90 -7.06 -6.36
N ALA A 80 -1.65 -6.83 -6.78
CA ALA A 80 -0.56 -7.77 -6.55
C ALA A 80 -0.18 -7.95 -5.06
N PRO A 81 0.00 -6.87 -4.26
CA PRO A 81 0.08 -6.95 -2.80
C PRO A 81 -1.08 -7.70 -2.17
N ALA A 82 -2.32 -7.42 -2.59
CA ALA A 82 -3.50 -8.07 -2.02
C ALA A 82 -3.51 -9.58 -2.28
N THR A 83 -3.02 -10.03 -3.43
CA THR A 83 -2.82 -11.47 -3.70
C THR A 83 -1.68 -12.06 -2.86
N ARG A 84 -0.59 -11.32 -2.64
CA ARG A 84 0.58 -11.80 -1.90
C ARG A 84 0.38 -11.83 -0.37
N PHE A 85 -0.53 -10.98 0.13
CA PHE A 85 -0.91 -10.84 1.53
C PHE A 85 -2.43 -11.01 1.67
N PRO A 86 -2.95 -12.25 1.58
CA PRO A 86 -4.39 -12.52 1.48
C PRO A 86 -5.17 -12.10 2.74
N ASP A 87 -4.53 -12.03 3.89
CA ASP A 87 -5.15 -11.59 5.16
C ASP A 87 -5.23 -10.06 5.27
N ALA A 88 -4.57 -9.32 4.36
CA ALA A 88 -4.58 -7.87 4.38
C ALA A 88 -5.88 -7.31 3.83
N GLN A 89 -6.50 -6.39 4.57
CA GLN A 89 -7.67 -5.66 4.09
C GLN A 89 -7.25 -4.47 3.23
N VAL A 90 -7.85 -4.36 2.04
CA VAL A 90 -7.67 -3.20 1.16
C VAL A 90 -8.64 -2.10 1.57
N VAL A 91 -8.11 -0.95 1.93
CA VAL A 91 -8.85 0.25 2.32
C VAL A 91 -8.66 1.31 1.24
N GLY A 92 -9.73 1.97 0.81
CA GLY A 92 -9.61 3.04 -0.19
C GLY A 92 -10.96 3.53 -0.68
N PRO A 93 -11.01 4.59 -1.50
CA PRO A 93 -12.29 5.10 -1.98
C PRO A 93 -12.89 4.17 -3.04
N ALA A 94 -14.20 3.90 -2.96
CA ALA A 94 -14.91 3.10 -3.97
C ALA A 94 -14.78 3.67 -5.40
N SER A 95 -14.51 4.97 -5.54
CA SER A 95 -14.23 5.61 -6.82
C SER A 95 -13.04 4.98 -7.59
N ALA A 96 -12.11 4.32 -6.90
CA ALA A 96 -11.01 3.58 -7.52
C ALA A 96 -11.47 2.30 -8.23
N LEU A 97 -12.57 1.66 -7.79
CA LEU A 97 -13.10 0.41 -8.39
C LEU A 97 -13.52 0.62 -9.84
N ARG A 98 -14.06 1.80 -10.18
CA ARG A 98 -14.44 2.14 -11.57
C ARG A 98 -13.24 2.21 -12.51
N ARG A 99 -12.04 2.41 -11.98
CA ARG A 99 -10.80 2.56 -12.75
C ARG A 99 -9.95 1.31 -12.80
N ASN A 100 -10.21 0.31 -11.95
CA ASN A 100 -9.49 -0.96 -11.95
C ASN A 100 -10.37 -2.09 -11.43
N LYS A 101 -10.83 -2.92 -12.37
CA LYS A 101 -11.69 -4.08 -12.09
C LYS A 101 -10.98 -5.19 -11.29
N ALA A 102 -9.64 -5.21 -11.26
CA ALA A 102 -8.88 -6.17 -10.46
C ALA A 102 -8.71 -5.73 -9.00
N LEU A 103 -9.05 -4.48 -8.66
CA LEU A 103 -9.04 -4.01 -7.29
C LEU A 103 -10.29 -4.51 -6.56
N ARG A 104 -10.09 -5.04 -5.35
CA ARG A 104 -11.16 -5.28 -4.39
C ARG A 104 -10.90 -4.39 -3.19
N ILE A 105 -11.91 -3.64 -2.75
CA ILE A 105 -11.84 -2.79 -1.56
C ILE A 105 -12.72 -3.44 -0.50
N ALA A 106 -12.14 -3.71 0.66
CA ALA A 106 -12.84 -4.26 1.81
C ALA A 106 -13.49 -3.16 2.66
N VAL A 107 -12.87 -1.98 2.72
CA VAL A 107 -13.36 -0.83 3.49
C VAL A 107 -13.31 0.43 2.63
N ASP A 108 -14.47 1.07 2.38
CA ASP A 108 -14.52 2.39 1.74
C ASP A 108 -14.15 3.46 2.77
N ILE A 109 -13.26 4.39 2.41
CA ILE A 109 -12.90 5.52 3.27
C ILE A 109 -14.05 6.50 3.50
N ASN A 110 -15.06 6.47 2.64
CA ASN A 110 -16.27 7.27 2.79
C ASN A 110 -17.38 6.51 3.53
N ASP A 111 -17.10 5.29 3.99
CA ASP A 111 -18.03 4.57 4.85
C ASP A 111 -18.20 5.36 6.15
N LEU A 112 -19.45 5.71 6.47
CA LEU A 112 -19.82 6.57 7.60
C LEU A 112 -19.57 5.91 8.96
N PHE A 113 -19.01 4.70 8.98
CA PHE A 113 -18.57 4.01 10.18
C PHE A 113 -17.67 4.89 11.08
N TRP A 114 -16.86 5.78 10.49
CA TRP A 114 -15.97 6.70 11.23
C TRP A 114 -16.60 8.04 11.62
N ALA A 115 -17.82 8.33 11.19
CA ALA A 115 -18.48 9.61 11.43
C ALA A 115 -19.20 9.69 12.80
N GLN A 116 -19.15 8.61 13.61
CA GLN A 116 -19.89 8.47 14.87
C GLN A 116 -19.00 8.30 16.11
N THR A 117 -17.68 8.41 15.97
CA THR A 117 -16.70 8.44 17.07
C THR A 117 -16.13 9.84 17.22
#